data_AF-A0A2T0PP49-F1
#
_entry.id   AF-A0A2T0PP49-F1
#
_cell.length_a   1.000
_cell.length_b   1.000
_cell.length_c   1.000
_cell.angle_alpha   90.00
_cell.angle_beta   90.00
_cell.angle_gamma   90.00
#
_symmetry.space_group_name_H-M   'P 1'
#
loop_
_entity.id
_entity.type
_entity.pdbx_description
1 polymer ?
#
loop_
_entity_poly.entity_id
_entity_poly.type
_entity_poly.pdbx_seq_one_letter_code
_entity_poly.pdbx_strand_id
1 'polypeptide(L)'
;MTPDEKQLVKGLRRFVDVFADDIAGGPSATTYRVLEVRPSAVAWVYYTALLAWAQDHALIDPVLRAEGEAVRRTVPVTAGGWLAMSIASLCVHPATECLLDPRYSTALRAHQPSDAALERLLEWWTTAPSLAYPDPDGDAPRSITGWMVGDLLQLVSVERRKGFALAQSPCFIADFLLYRTLYPAAAEFRDETLLTTDPCCGTGHLLIRTVETLWELYTTGRLPSPSRGGAPHAVTGWRPVQPLEAARRIIAGVDGCELDPLTAAVARLRVVVRIGDLLHQAGAIRSRRLDAIPAFVPRIAVGDSLLLGKVSKEEYARLHPRLAEIYNPGPIYVDAEAAAEQPKKTTRRAKKKEKKAAAKTTKRVLLQDSLLHEEIIARIQTKAARRRKKAAPLPPRPATAPTEQPGLFGEEVA
;
A
#
# COMPACT_ATOMS: atom_id res chain seq x y z
N MET A 1 -16.76 13.57 7.63
CA MET A 1 -17.05 13.44 6.20
C MET A 1 -17.75 14.69 5.69
N THR A 2 -17.21 15.29 4.63
CA THR A 2 -17.79 16.42 3.88
C THR A 2 -19.07 15.99 3.14
N PRO A 3 -19.89 16.94 2.63
CA PRO A 3 -21.03 16.62 1.78
C PRO A 3 -20.66 15.78 0.55
N ASP A 4 -19.55 16.12 -0.12
CA ASP A 4 -19.07 15.41 -1.32
C ASP A 4 -18.65 13.97 -0.99
N GLU A 5 -17.96 13.76 0.14
CA GLU A 5 -17.60 12.42 0.60
C GLU A 5 -18.85 11.58 0.91
N LYS A 6 -19.89 12.18 1.50
CA LYS A 6 -21.18 11.50 1.73
C LYS A 6 -21.86 11.14 0.41
N GLN A 7 -21.84 12.04 -0.57
CA GLN A 7 -22.41 11.80 -1.90
C GLN A 7 -21.66 10.69 -2.64
N LEU A 8 -20.32 10.69 -2.58
CA LEU A 8 -19.49 9.65 -3.16
C LEU A 8 -19.83 8.27 -2.55
N VAL A 9 -19.82 8.17 -1.21
CA VAL A 9 -20.13 6.90 -0.51
C VAL A 9 -21.53 6.41 -0.85
N LYS A 10 -22.52 7.32 -0.91
CA LYS A 10 -23.90 6.98 -1.29
C LYS A 10 -23.97 6.45 -2.73
N GLY A 11 -23.27 7.08 -3.67
CA GLY A 11 -23.19 6.64 -5.06
C GLY A 11 -22.57 5.26 -5.19
N LEU A 12 -21.42 5.04 -4.55
CA LEU A 12 -20.73 3.75 -4.56
C LEU A 12 -21.57 2.62 -3.95
N ARG A 13 -22.25 2.88 -2.82
CA ARG A 13 -23.19 1.90 -2.22
C ARG A 13 -24.30 1.50 -3.18
N ARG A 14 -24.89 2.47 -3.90
CA ARG A 14 -25.91 2.18 -4.90
C ARG A 14 -25.37 1.26 -6.00
N PHE A 15 -24.13 1.46 -6.45
CA PHE A 15 -23.51 0.56 -7.42
C PHE A 15 -23.22 -0.83 -6.85
N VAL A 16 -22.85 -0.94 -5.58
CA VAL A 16 -22.71 -2.25 -4.92
C VAL A 16 -24.04 -3.01 -4.95
N ASP A 17 -25.16 -2.34 -4.64
CA ASP A 17 -26.48 -2.97 -4.68
C ASP A 17 -26.87 -3.37 -6.11
N VAL A 18 -26.69 -2.46 -7.08
CA VAL A 18 -26.96 -2.74 -8.50
C VAL A 18 -26.12 -3.91 -9.02
N PHE A 19 -24.84 -3.99 -8.67
CA PHE A 19 -23.97 -5.07 -9.08
C PHE A 19 -24.31 -6.38 -8.39
N ALA A 20 -24.69 -6.35 -7.11
CA ALA A 20 -25.10 -7.56 -6.40
C ALA A 20 -26.36 -8.16 -7.03
N ASP A 21 -27.36 -7.33 -7.37
CA ASP A 21 -28.58 -7.77 -8.04
C ASP A 21 -28.29 -8.27 -9.47
N ASP A 22 -27.49 -7.54 -10.24
CA ASP A 22 -27.10 -7.91 -11.61
C ASP A 22 -26.38 -9.26 -11.66
N ILE A 23 -25.38 -9.46 -10.80
CA ILE A 23 -24.63 -10.72 -10.70
C ILE A 23 -25.54 -11.87 -10.23
N ALA A 24 -26.51 -11.59 -9.35
CA ALA A 24 -27.37 -12.61 -8.77
C ALA A 24 -28.44 -13.15 -9.74
N GLY A 25 -28.61 -12.53 -10.91
CA GLY A 25 -29.61 -12.90 -11.92
C GLY A 25 -30.76 -11.89 -12.06
N GLY A 26 -30.63 -10.69 -11.48
CA GLY A 26 -31.60 -9.61 -11.60
C GLY A 26 -32.75 -9.69 -10.60
N PRO A 27 -33.91 -9.07 -10.89
CA PRO A 27 -35.02 -8.90 -9.94
C PRO A 27 -35.64 -10.19 -9.38
N SER A 28 -35.41 -11.33 -10.04
CA SER A 28 -35.89 -12.65 -9.60
C SER A 28 -34.92 -13.39 -8.68
N ALA A 29 -33.74 -12.81 -8.42
CA ALA A 29 -32.73 -13.43 -7.58
C ALA A 29 -33.21 -13.56 -6.13
N THR A 30 -32.86 -14.67 -5.49
CA THR A 30 -33.13 -14.87 -4.07
C THR A 30 -32.23 -13.97 -3.22
N THR A 31 -32.71 -13.54 -2.06
CA THR A 31 -31.90 -12.78 -1.09
C THR A 31 -30.59 -13.50 -0.74
N TYR A 32 -30.62 -14.84 -0.66
CA TYR A 32 -29.42 -15.65 -0.42
C TYR A 32 -28.37 -15.46 -1.53
N ARG A 33 -28.80 -15.53 -2.79
CA ARG A 33 -27.88 -15.38 -3.93
C ARG A 33 -27.26 -13.98 -3.98
N VAL A 34 -28.07 -12.94 -3.70
CA VAL A 34 -27.57 -11.55 -3.61
C VAL A 34 -26.50 -11.42 -2.53
N LEU A 35 -26.73 -11.98 -1.34
CA LEU A 35 -25.74 -11.96 -0.25
C LEU A 35 -24.46 -12.74 -0.58
N GLU A 36 -24.57 -13.87 -1.27
CA GLU A 36 -23.43 -14.68 -1.71
C GLU A 36 -22.50 -13.92 -2.65
N VAL A 37 -23.07 -13.18 -3.62
CA VAL A 37 -22.27 -12.51 -4.67
C VAL A 37 -21.86 -11.09 -4.30
N ARG A 38 -22.45 -10.50 -3.26
CA ARG A 38 -22.18 -9.14 -2.77
C ARG A 38 -20.69 -8.83 -2.55
N PRO A 39 -19.84 -9.74 -2.02
CA PRO A 39 -18.40 -9.49 -1.92
C PRO A 39 -17.74 -9.18 -3.27
N SER A 40 -18.22 -9.79 -4.36
CA SER A 40 -17.72 -9.54 -5.72
C SER A 40 -18.15 -8.16 -6.20
N ALA A 41 -19.42 -7.79 -5.99
CA ALA A 41 -19.94 -6.46 -6.28
C ALA A 41 -19.14 -5.35 -5.56
N VAL A 42 -18.87 -5.56 -4.27
CA VAL A 42 -18.02 -4.68 -3.45
C VAL A 42 -16.61 -4.56 -4.04
N ALA A 43 -15.99 -5.68 -4.42
CA ALA A 43 -14.64 -5.65 -4.99
C ALA A 43 -14.60 -4.88 -6.31
N TRP A 44 -15.55 -5.08 -7.22
CA TRP A 44 -15.63 -4.34 -8.48
C TRP A 44 -15.76 -2.84 -8.25
N VAL A 45 -16.68 -2.40 -7.40
CA VAL A 45 -16.85 -0.98 -7.08
C VAL A 45 -15.59 -0.42 -6.41
N TYR A 46 -15.02 -1.14 -5.43
CA TYR A 46 -13.88 -0.67 -4.67
C TYR A 46 -12.62 -0.49 -5.51
N TYR A 47 -12.31 -1.41 -6.43
CA TYR A 47 -11.17 -1.27 -7.34
C TYR A 47 -11.28 -0.03 -8.23
N THR A 48 -12.50 0.35 -8.66
CA THR A 48 -12.68 1.60 -9.40
C THR A 48 -12.43 2.84 -8.54
N ALA A 49 -12.70 2.78 -7.23
CA ALA A 49 -12.35 3.87 -6.31
C ALA A 49 -10.83 4.01 -6.12
N LEU A 50 -10.08 2.89 -6.10
CA LEU A 50 -8.61 2.91 -6.10
C LEU A 50 -8.06 3.53 -7.39
N LEU A 51 -8.65 3.19 -8.55
CA LEU A 51 -8.30 3.79 -9.84
C LEU A 51 -8.57 5.28 -9.87
N ALA A 52 -9.76 5.70 -9.41
CA ALA A 52 -10.13 7.11 -9.36
C ALA A 52 -9.17 7.90 -8.46
N TRP A 53 -8.87 7.40 -7.26
CA TRP A 53 -7.89 8.01 -6.38
C TRP A 53 -6.50 8.09 -7.03
N ALA A 54 -6.02 7.02 -7.64
CA ALA A 54 -4.72 7.03 -8.29
C ALA A 54 -4.66 8.02 -9.46
N GLN A 55 -5.71 8.07 -10.27
CA GLN A 55 -5.82 9.02 -11.37
C GLN A 55 -5.91 10.47 -10.88
N ASP A 56 -6.75 10.76 -9.89
CA ASP A 56 -6.97 12.12 -9.37
C ASP A 56 -5.69 12.73 -8.78
N HIS A 57 -4.78 11.88 -8.28
CA HIS A 57 -3.46 12.28 -7.79
C HIS A 57 -2.34 12.23 -8.85
N ALA A 58 -2.69 11.94 -10.11
CA ALA A 58 -1.80 11.77 -11.26
C ALA A 58 -0.72 10.68 -11.05
N LEU A 59 -1.09 9.60 -10.34
CA LEU A 59 -0.20 8.46 -10.05
C LEU A 59 -0.13 7.45 -11.20
N ILE A 60 -1.17 7.45 -12.05
CA ILE A 60 -1.34 6.61 -13.24
C ILE A 60 -1.86 7.46 -14.40
N ASP A 61 -1.88 6.89 -15.61
CA ASP A 61 -2.53 7.52 -16.75
C ASP A 61 -4.05 7.57 -16.59
N PRO A 62 -4.76 8.51 -17.25
CA PRO A 62 -6.21 8.61 -17.16
C PRO A 62 -6.93 7.35 -17.65
N VAL A 63 -7.85 6.82 -16.84
CA VAL A 63 -8.60 5.57 -17.10
C VAL A 63 -10.10 5.63 -16.80
N LEU A 64 -10.56 6.56 -15.94
CA LEU A 64 -11.97 6.65 -15.49
C LEU A 64 -12.63 8.00 -15.76
N ARG A 65 -11.98 9.11 -15.37
CA ARG A 65 -12.55 10.46 -15.52
C ARG A 65 -12.77 10.82 -17.00
N ALA A 66 -13.25 12.03 -17.30
CA ALA A 66 -13.53 12.48 -18.67
C ALA A 66 -12.38 12.20 -19.66
N GLU A 67 -11.13 12.34 -19.23
CA GLU A 67 -9.95 12.04 -20.03
C GLU A 67 -9.80 10.53 -20.30
N GLY A 68 -10.09 9.68 -19.31
CA GLY A 68 -10.07 8.23 -19.46
C GLY A 68 -11.20 7.71 -20.36
N GLU A 69 -12.38 8.34 -20.30
CA GLU A 69 -13.49 8.05 -21.19
C GLU A 69 -13.14 8.32 -22.66
N ALA A 70 -12.45 9.44 -22.93
CA ALA A 70 -11.98 9.76 -24.28
C ALA A 70 -11.04 8.67 -24.84
N VAL A 71 -10.13 8.15 -24.01
CA VAL A 71 -9.23 7.05 -24.39
C VAL A 71 -10.02 5.74 -24.58
N ARG A 72 -10.91 5.39 -23.65
CA ARG A 72 -11.71 4.16 -23.69
C ARG A 72 -12.47 4.00 -25.00
N ARG A 73 -13.06 5.09 -25.52
CA ARG A 73 -13.80 5.10 -26.79
C ARG A 73 -12.95 4.75 -28.03
N THR A 74 -11.63 4.85 -27.92
CA THR A 74 -10.70 4.50 -29.01
C THR A 74 -10.21 3.05 -28.95
N VAL A 75 -10.47 2.33 -27.84
CA VAL A 75 -9.97 0.98 -27.61
C VAL A 75 -11.14 -0.02 -27.72
N PRO A 76 -11.11 -0.98 -28.67
CA PRO A 76 -12.24 -1.88 -28.92
C PRO A 76 -12.26 -3.05 -27.91
N VAL A 77 -12.55 -2.76 -26.65
CA VAL A 77 -12.70 -3.74 -25.56
C VAL A 77 -14.03 -3.54 -24.83
N THR A 78 -14.52 -4.58 -24.18
CA THR A 78 -15.70 -4.46 -23.31
C THR A 78 -15.41 -3.61 -22.08
N ALA A 79 -16.43 -3.15 -21.35
CA ALA A 79 -16.24 -2.40 -20.12
C ALA A 79 -15.46 -3.20 -19.06
N GLY A 80 -15.73 -4.50 -18.93
CA GLY A 80 -14.93 -5.40 -18.10
C GLY A 80 -13.47 -5.50 -18.54
N GLY A 81 -13.22 -5.61 -19.85
CA GLY A 81 -11.87 -5.60 -20.41
C GLY A 81 -11.12 -4.30 -20.13
N TRP A 82 -11.79 -3.15 -20.30
CA TRP A 82 -11.23 -1.84 -19.99
C TRP A 82 -10.85 -1.72 -18.51
N LEU A 83 -11.74 -2.13 -17.59
CA LEU A 83 -11.47 -2.10 -16.16
C LEU A 83 -10.33 -3.05 -15.77
N ALA A 84 -10.25 -4.24 -16.34
CA ALA A 84 -9.14 -5.17 -16.09
C ALA A 84 -7.79 -4.56 -16.52
N MET A 85 -7.73 -3.93 -17.69
CA MET A 85 -6.54 -3.19 -18.14
C MET A 85 -6.22 -2.01 -17.23
N SER A 86 -7.24 -1.26 -16.80
CA SER A 86 -7.09 -0.11 -15.91
C SER A 86 -6.54 -0.52 -14.54
N ILE A 87 -7.01 -1.62 -13.96
CA ILE A 87 -6.51 -2.17 -12.70
C ILE A 87 -5.01 -2.52 -12.81
N ALA A 88 -4.55 -2.99 -13.98
CA ALA A 88 -3.13 -3.26 -14.19
C ALA A 88 -2.26 -2.00 -14.08
N SER A 89 -2.81 -0.80 -14.35
CA SER A 89 -2.10 0.47 -14.15
C SER A 89 -1.76 0.75 -12.68
N LEU A 90 -2.54 0.21 -11.71
CA LEU A 90 -2.18 0.29 -10.28
C LEU A 90 -0.99 -0.60 -9.91
N CYS A 91 -0.60 -1.50 -10.81
CA CYS A 91 0.31 -2.62 -10.55
C CYS A 91 1.65 -2.46 -11.28
N VAL A 92 1.95 -1.27 -11.78
CA VAL A 92 3.21 -0.94 -12.46
C VAL A 92 4.41 -0.86 -11.50
N HIS A 93 4.15 -0.76 -10.19
CA HIS A 93 5.16 -0.79 -9.15
C HIS A 93 5.26 -2.19 -8.53
N PRO A 94 6.46 -2.75 -8.29
CA PRO A 94 6.62 -4.13 -7.80
C PRO A 94 5.84 -4.45 -6.50
N ALA A 95 5.74 -3.49 -5.58
CA ALA A 95 5.00 -3.68 -4.34
C ALA A 95 3.46 -3.74 -4.50
N THR A 96 2.93 -3.32 -5.65
CA THR A 96 1.48 -3.25 -5.91
C THR A 96 1.02 -4.33 -6.88
N GLU A 97 1.95 -5.12 -7.45
CA GLU A 97 1.64 -6.28 -8.31
C GLU A 97 0.65 -7.26 -7.69
N CYS A 98 0.67 -7.39 -6.35
CA CYS A 98 -0.27 -8.24 -5.61
C CYS A 98 -1.75 -7.90 -5.85
N LEU A 99 -2.11 -6.68 -6.27
CA LEU A 99 -3.49 -6.34 -6.61
C LEU A 99 -4.01 -7.10 -7.84
N LEU A 100 -3.12 -7.60 -8.72
CA LEU A 100 -3.45 -8.51 -9.81
C LEU A 100 -3.39 -9.98 -9.39
N ASP A 101 -2.94 -10.32 -8.19
CA ASP A 101 -2.87 -11.71 -7.76
C ASP A 101 -4.27 -12.22 -7.39
N PRO A 102 -4.76 -13.34 -7.99
CA PRO A 102 -6.05 -13.92 -7.64
C PRO A 102 -6.24 -14.23 -6.14
N ARG A 103 -5.14 -14.48 -5.43
CA ARG A 103 -5.15 -14.80 -3.99
C ARG A 103 -5.41 -13.57 -3.14
N TYR A 104 -5.10 -12.39 -3.65
CA TYR A 104 -5.34 -11.11 -2.98
C TYR A 104 -6.75 -10.56 -3.21
N SER A 105 -7.41 -10.99 -4.29
CA SER A 105 -8.76 -10.51 -4.64
C SER A 105 -9.61 -11.62 -5.24
N THR A 106 -9.86 -12.65 -4.43
CA THR A 106 -10.71 -13.78 -4.84
C THR A 106 -12.13 -13.32 -5.20
N ALA A 107 -12.66 -12.34 -4.47
CA ALA A 107 -14.01 -11.82 -4.70
C ALA A 107 -14.14 -11.12 -6.07
N LEU A 108 -13.16 -10.29 -6.47
CA LEU A 108 -13.19 -9.61 -7.78
C LEU A 108 -13.27 -10.61 -8.95
N ARG A 109 -12.65 -11.79 -8.78
CA ARG A 109 -12.56 -12.82 -9.81
C ARG A 109 -13.66 -13.88 -9.75
N ALA A 110 -14.46 -13.89 -8.68
CA ALA A 110 -15.51 -14.90 -8.48
C ALA A 110 -16.69 -14.64 -9.40
N HIS A 111 -17.15 -13.39 -9.45
CA HIS A 111 -18.27 -12.98 -10.29
C HIS A 111 -18.04 -11.59 -10.89
N GLN A 112 -18.43 -11.43 -12.15
CA GLN A 112 -18.31 -10.18 -12.89
C GLN A 112 -19.71 -9.61 -13.17
N PRO A 113 -19.95 -8.31 -12.90
CA PRO A 113 -21.16 -7.62 -13.36
C PRO A 113 -21.24 -7.58 -14.89
N SER A 114 -22.45 -7.49 -15.43
CA SER A 114 -22.68 -7.30 -16.86
C SER A 114 -21.95 -6.06 -17.38
N ASP A 115 -21.51 -6.10 -18.65
CA ASP A 115 -20.84 -4.94 -19.26
C ASP A 115 -21.75 -3.70 -19.22
N ALA A 116 -23.06 -3.86 -19.39
CA ALA A 116 -24.01 -2.76 -19.26
C ALA A 116 -24.02 -2.14 -17.85
N ALA A 117 -23.85 -2.94 -16.79
CA ALA A 117 -23.72 -2.43 -15.42
C ALA A 117 -22.37 -1.71 -15.22
N LEU A 118 -21.28 -2.26 -15.75
CA LEU A 118 -19.95 -1.66 -15.70
C LEU A 118 -19.91 -0.33 -16.47
N GLU A 119 -20.56 -0.23 -17.62
CA GLU A 119 -20.67 1.01 -18.41
C GLU A 119 -21.34 2.14 -17.61
N ARG A 120 -22.43 1.85 -16.89
CA ARG A 120 -23.08 2.84 -16.02
C ARG A 120 -22.15 3.34 -14.91
N LEU A 121 -21.32 2.46 -14.34
CA LEU A 121 -20.35 2.85 -13.33
C LEU A 121 -19.24 3.71 -13.94
N LEU A 122 -18.72 3.35 -15.10
CA LEU A 122 -17.72 4.12 -15.84
C LEU A 122 -18.25 5.52 -16.18
N GLU A 123 -19.48 5.61 -16.70
CA GLU A 123 -20.14 6.88 -16.98
C GLU A 123 -20.30 7.73 -15.72
N TRP A 124 -20.72 7.13 -14.60
CA TRP A 124 -20.85 7.85 -13.33
C TRP A 124 -19.52 8.43 -12.84
N TRP A 125 -18.40 7.72 -12.99
CA TRP A 125 -17.08 8.20 -12.59
C TRP A 125 -16.63 9.47 -13.33
N THR A 126 -17.18 9.76 -14.51
CA THR A 126 -16.88 10.99 -15.26
C THR A 126 -17.36 12.26 -14.54
N THR A 127 -18.36 12.14 -13.67
CA THR A 127 -18.96 13.27 -12.93
C THR A 127 -18.90 13.11 -11.41
N ALA A 128 -18.46 11.95 -10.90
CA ALA A 128 -18.31 11.70 -9.47
C ALA A 128 -17.32 12.67 -8.82
N PRO A 129 -17.49 13.03 -7.52
CA PRO A 129 -16.55 13.88 -6.81
C PRO A 129 -15.09 13.41 -6.90
N SER A 130 -14.15 14.36 -6.92
CA SER A 130 -12.71 14.06 -6.91
C SER A 130 -12.28 13.48 -5.56
N LEU A 131 -11.40 12.47 -5.61
CA LEU A 131 -10.68 11.92 -4.46
C LEU A 131 -9.35 12.66 -4.23
N ALA A 132 -9.02 13.66 -5.03
CA ALA A 132 -8.01 14.68 -4.77
C ALA A 132 -8.68 15.97 -4.29
N TYR A 133 -9.15 15.96 -3.05
CA TYR A 133 -9.78 17.11 -2.40
C TYR A 133 -8.77 17.90 -1.57
N PRO A 134 -8.96 19.24 -1.43
CA PRO A 134 -8.14 20.07 -0.55
C PRO A 134 -8.41 19.75 0.92
N ASP A 135 -7.44 20.06 1.78
CA ASP A 135 -7.63 20.10 3.23
C ASP A 135 -7.86 21.56 3.65
N PRO A 136 -9.11 21.98 3.91
CA PRO A 136 -9.43 23.38 4.20
C PRO A 136 -8.95 23.84 5.58
N ASP A 137 -8.82 22.92 6.54
CA ASP A 137 -8.52 23.25 7.95
C ASP A 137 -7.08 22.88 8.36
N GLY A 138 -6.35 22.12 7.54
CA GLY A 138 -4.96 21.72 7.79
C GLY A 138 -4.78 20.62 8.84
N ASP A 139 -5.87 20.20 9.48
CA ASP A 139 -5.91 19.20 10.54
C ASP A 139 -6.31 17.79 10.02
N ALA A 140 -6.66 17.66 8.74
CA ALA A 140 -7.09 16.40 8.15
C ALA A 140 -5.96 15.68 7.42
N PRO A 141 -6.00 14.34 7.32
CA PRO A 141 -5.09 13.62 6.44
C PRO A 141 -5.24 14.12 4.99
N ARG A 142 -4.13 14.54 4.39
CA ARG A 142 -4.10 14.97 2.97
C ARG A 142 -4.67 13.86 2.10
N SER A 143 -5.48 14.20 1.10
CA SER A 143 -6.19 13.23 0.25
C SER A 143 -5.26 12.22 -0.45
N ILE A 144 -4.02 12.60 -0.76
CA ILE A 144 -3.00 11.71 -1.34
C ILE A 144 -2.54 10.57 -0.41
N THR A 145 -2.78 10.68 0.91
CA THR A 145 -2.54 9.57 1.86
C THR A 145 -3.50 8.39 1.63
N GLY A 146 -4.56 8.62 0.86
CA GLY A 146 -5.60 7.63 0.61
C GLY A 146 -6.42 7.30 1.84
N TRP A 147 -6.54 8.21 2.82
CA TRP A 147 -7.37 7.99 4.02
C TRP A 147 -8.80 7.61 3.67
N MET A 148 -9.44 8.39 2.79
CA MET A 148 -10.80 8.10 2.33
C MET A 148 -10.90 6.76 1.59
N VAL A 149 -9.97 6.40 0.69
CA VAL A 149 -10.02 5.08 0.02
C VAL A 149 -9.71 3.93 0.98
N GLY A 150 -8.95 4.18 2.04
CA GLY A 150 -8.80 3.26 3.16
C GLY A 150 -10.09 2.99 3.89
N ASP A 151 -10.91 4.04 4.08
CA ASP A 151 -12.24 3.95 4.65
C ASP A 151 -13.28 3.37 3.67
N LEU A 152 -13.12 3.57 2.36
CA LEU A 152 -14.14 3.15 1.40
C LEU A 152 -14.42 1.64 1.44
N LEU A 153 -13.42 0.80 1.69
CA LEU A 153 -13.60 -0.66 1.75
C LEU A 153 -14.63 -1.09 2.81
N GLN A 154 -14.62 -0.42 3.98
CA GLN A 154 -15.63 -0.62 5.03
C GLN A 154 -16.93 0.16 4.74
N LEU A 155 -16.83 1.33 4.10
CA LEU A 155 -18.00 2.20 3.90
C LEU A 155 -18.93 1.67 2.81
N VAL A 156 -18.42 0.97 1.78
CA VAL A 156 -19.25 0.43 0.70
C VAL A 156 -19.86 -0.94 1.00
N SER A 157 -19.47 -1.60 2.11
CA SER A 157 -20.07 -2.87 2.57
C SER A 157 -20.32 -2.86 4.08
N VAL A 158 -21.61 -2.86 4.44
CA VAL A 158 -22.06 -2.96 5.83
C VAL A 158 -21.70 -4.33 6.42
N GLU A 159 -21.66 -5.36 5.59
CA GLU A 159 -21.35 -6.74 5.96
C GLU A 159 -19.87 -6.89 6.34
N ARG A 160 -18.95 -6.31 5.56
CA ARG A 160 -17.51 -6.29 5.92
C ARG A 160 -17.26 -5.56 7.23
N ARG A 161 -17.99 -4.46 7.49
CA ARG A 161 -17.89 -3.71 8.76
C ARG A 161 -18.24 -4.56 9.99
N LYS A 162 -19.25 -5.44 9.88
CA LYS A 162 -19.68 -6.33 10.97
C LYS A 162 -18.85 -7.62 11.04
N GLY A 163 -18.50 -8.22 9.90
CA GLY A 163 -17.87 -9.54 9.81
C GLY A 163 -16.38 -9.57 10.14
N PHE A 164 -15.63 -8.50 9.85
CA PHE A 164 -14.19 -8.41 10.13
C PHE A 164 -13.84 -7.50 11.30
N ALA A 165 -14.87 -6.97 12.00
CA ALA A 165 -14.71 -5.84 12.93
C ALA A 165 -13.85 -4.70 12.32
N LEU A 166 -13.90 -4.53 10.98
CA LEU A 166 -13.09 -3.58 10.25
C LEU A 166 -13.56 -2.18 10.61
N ALA A 167 -12.85 -1.58 11.56
CA ALA A 167 -13.05 -0.22 12.04
C ALA A 167 -11.73 0.52 11.86
N GLN A 168 -11.62 1.26 10.76
CA GLN A 168 -10.40 2.04 10.51
C GLN A 168 -10.22 3.10 11.61
N SER A 169 -8.99 3.21 12.11
CA SER A 169 -8.67 4.19 13.13
C SER A 169 -8.83 5.61 12.58
N PRO A 170 -9.59 6.49 13.26
CA PRO A 170 -9.56 7.93 12.97
C PRO A 170 -8.15 8.49 13.14
N CYS A 171 -7.80 9.54 12.39
CA CYS A 171 -6.44 10.12 12.41
C CYS A 171 -5.99 10.53 13.81
N PHE A 172 -6.87 11.16 14.60
CA PHE A 172 -6.55 11.57 15.97
C PHE A 172 -6.26 10.39 16.92
N ILE A 173 -6.82 9.21 16.66
CA ILE A 173 -6.50 7.99 17.43
C ILE A 173 -5.14 7.46 17.02
N ALA A 174 -4.83 7.44 15.72
CA ALA A 174 -3.51 7.05 15.24
C ALA A 174 -2.43 7.97 15.82
N ASP A 175 -2.65 9.28 15.82
CA ASP A 175 -1.75 10.27 16.43
C ASP A 175 -1.59 10.01 17.94
N PHE A 176 -2.69 9.80 18.66
CA PHE A 176 -2.65 9.46 20.08
C PHE A 176 -1.81 8.21 20.38
N LEU A 177 -1.95 7.16 19.57
CA LEU A 177 -1.13 5.94 19.70
C LEU A 177 0.35 6.24 19.49
N LEU A 178 0.71 7.01 18.45
CA LEU A 178 2.11 7.38 18.18
C LEU A 178 2.71 8.27 19.27
N TYR A 179 1.94 9.18 19.85
CA TYR A 179 2.39 10.00 20.98
C TYR A 179 2.71 9.16 22.22
N ARG A 180 2.04 8.01 22.40
CA ARG A 180 2.26 7.11 23.53
C ARG A 180 3.30 6.01 23.25
N THR A 181 3.72 5.83 22.00
CA THR A 181 4.61 4.73 21.59
C THR A 181 5.85 5.24 20.87
N LEU A 182 5.67 5.77 19.65
CA LEU A 182 6.76 6.21 18.78
C LEU A 182 7.54 7.41 19.35
N TYR A 183 6.86 8.38 19.97
CA TYR A 183 7.51 9.56 20.56
C TYR A 183 8.46 9.20 21.71
N PRO A 184 8.05 8.41 22.73
CA PRO A 184 8.96 7.89 23.74
C PRO A 184 10.14 7.11 23.15
N ALA A 185 9.88 6.22 22.18
CA ALA A 185 10.93 5.46 21.51
C ALA A 185 11.93 6.37 20.78
N ALA A 186 11.46 7.42 20.11
CA ALA A 186 12.33 8.39 19.45
C ALA A 186 13.17 9.22 20.42
N ALA A 187 12.68 9.45 21.65
CA ALA A 187 13.46 10.15 22.68
C ALA A 187 14.59 9.27 23.26
N GLU A 188 14.36 7.96 23.35
CA GLU A 188 15.28 6.95 23.88
C GLU A 188 16.32 6.50 22.85
N PHE A 189 15.88 6.01 21.68
CA PHE A 189 16.72 5.37 20.65
C PHE A 189 17.18 6.38 19.58
N ARG A 190 17.95 7.38 20.00
CA ARG A 190 18.36 8.51 19.14
C ARG A 190 19.23 8.09 17.96
N ASP A 191 18.96 8.69 16.79
CA ASP A 191 19.66 8.47 15.51
C ASP A 191 19.59 7.04 14.94
N GLU A 192 18.85 6.14 15.59
CA GLU A 192 18.64 4.76 15.15
C GLU A 192 17.56 4.65 14.06
N THR A 193 17.50 3.48 13.41
CA THR A 193 16.29 3.10 12.68
C THR A 193 15.27 2.54 13.68
N LEU A 194 14.15 3.24 13.84
CA LEU A 194 13.10 2.84 14.77
C LEU A 194 12.29 1.71 14.14
N LEU A 195 12.11 0.63 14.90
CA LEU A 195 11.33 -0.54 14.49
C LEU A 195 9.93 -0.45 15.09
N THR A 196 8.92 -0.51 14.24
CA THR A 196 7.50 -0.38 14.57
C THR A 196 6.73 -1.52 13.93
N THR A 197 5.68 -1.99 14.59
CA THR A 197 4.84 -3.07 14.07
C THR A 197 3.38 -2.78 14.35
N ASP A 198 2.55 -2.82 13.31
CA ASP A 198 1.10 -2.82 13.41
C ASP A 198 0.54 -4.22 13.06
N PRO A 199 0.17 -5.04 14.05
CA PRO A 199 -0.18 -6.44 13.84
C PRO A 199 -1.58 -6.67 13.24
N CYS A 200 -2.38 -5.62 13.10
CA CYS A 200 -3.73 -5.62 12.53
C CYS A 200 -3.95 -4.34 11.72
N CYS A 201 -3.11 -4.11 10.72
CA CYS A 201 -2.93 -2.78 10.14
C CYS A 201 -4.10 -2.27 9.31
N GLY A 202 -5.07 -3.12 8.98
CA GLY A 202 -6.17 -2.75 8.12
C GLY A 202 -5.64 -2.22 6.79
N THR A 203 -6.28 -1.17 6.26
CA THR A 203 -5.82 -0.52 5.03
C THR A 203 -4.62 0.40 5.27
N GLY A 204 -4.03 0.40 6.47
CA GLY A 204 -2.75 1.04 6.78
C GLY A 204 -2.84 2.43 7.42
N HIS A 205 -3.91 2.78 8.15
CA HIS A 205 -4.04 4.14 8.72
C HIS A 205 -2.90 4.50 9.66
N LEU A 206 -2.61 3.61 10.62
CA LEU A 206 -1.51 3.81 11.56
C LEU A 206 -0.15 3.72 10.86
N LEU A 207 0.00 2.82 9.87
CA LEU A 207 1.22 2.73 9.05
C LEU A 207 1.51 4.06 8.33
N ILE A 208 0.51 4.68 7.71
CA ILE A 208 0.66 5.95 7.02
C ILE A 208 1.06 7.07 8.00
N ARG A 209 0.42 7.16 9.16
CA ARG A 209 0.82 8.15 10.19
C ARG A 209 2.22 7.90 10.74
N THR A 210 2.60 6.63 10.88
CA THR A 210 3.96 6.24 11.29
C THR A 210 4.98 6.68 10.24
N VAL A 211 4.72 6.43 8.95
CA VAL A 211 5.56 6.88 7.83
C VAL A 211 5.74 8.39 7.86
N GLU A 212 4.67 9.16 8.02
CA GLU A 212 4.74 10.63 8.06
C GLU A 212 5.52 11.14 9.28
N THR A 213 5.30 10.54 10.43
CA THR A 213 5.96 10.92 11.69
C THR A 213 7.46 10.60 11.64
N LEU A 214 7.82 9.41 11.16
CA LEU A 214 9.22 9.03 10.96
C LEU A 214 9.90 9.89 9.89
N TRP A 215 9.18 10.24 8.81
CA TRP A 215 9.70 11.14 7.78
C TRP A 215 10.07 12.50 8.37
N GLU A 216 9.16 13.11 9.12
CA GLU A 216 9.41 14.38 9.81
C GLU A 216 10.63 14.24 10.73
N LEU A 217 10.63 13.25 11.63
CA LEU A 217 11.73 13.01 12.56
C LEU A 217 13.08 12.87 11.84
N TYR A 218 13.15 12.05 10.78
CA TYR A 218 14.38 11.74 10.07
C TYR A 218 14.85 12.89 9.18
N THR A 219 13.96 13.70 8.61
CA THR A 219 14.34 14.78 7.69
C THR A 219 14.53 16.13 8.36
N THR A 220 13.94 16.35 9.54
CA THR A 220 14.07 17.62 10.29
C THR A 220 14.83 17.46 11.61
N GLY A 221 15.00 16.22 12.08
CA GLY A 221 15.64 15.92 13.35
C GLY A 221 14.75 16.23 14.57
N ARG A 222 13.45 16.45 14.33
CA ARG A 222 12.51 16.98 15.33
C ARG A 222 11.12 16.38 15.16
N LEU A 223 10.42 16.23 16.28
CA LEU A 223 8.98 16.06 16.34
C LEU A 223 8.41 17.12 17.27
N PRO A 224 7.46 17.95 16.80
CA PRO A 224 6.88 18.99 17.63
C PRO A 224 6.07 18.38 18.79
N SER A 225 5.92 19.17 19.85
CA SER A 225 5.05 18.78 20.96
C SER A 225 3.61 18.61 20.45
N PRO A 226 2.95 17.48 20.74
CA PRO A 226 1.55 17.30 20.44
C PRO A 226 0.70 18.42 21.04
N SER A 227 -0.19 19.00 20.23
CA SER A 227 -1.15 20.03 20.65
C SER A 227 -2.31 19.44 21.48
N ARG A 228 -2.49 18.11 21.49
CA ARG A 228 -3.51 17.37 22.26
C ARG A 228 -2.93 16.04 22.76
N GLY A 229 -3.39 15.54 23.92
CA GLY A 229 -3.06 14.18 24.42
C GLY A 229 -2.24 14.05 25.72
N GLY A 230 -2.03 15.16 26.46
CA GLY A 230 -1.29 15.17 27.75
C GLY A 230 0.21 14.91 27.55
N ALA A 231 0.80 15.67 26.62
CA ALA A 231 1.92 15.28 25.78
C ALA A 231 3.27 14.96 26.49
N PRO A 232 4.05 14.00 25.95
CA PRO A 232 5.51 13.99 26.13
C PRO A 232 6.15 15.26 25.53
N HIS A 233 7.33 15.65 26.02
CA HIS A 233 8.10 16.77 25.47
C HIS A 233 8.42 16.57 23.98
N ALA A 234 8.55 17.67 23.24
CA ALA A 234 9.03 17.65 21.86
C ALA A 234 10.31 16.79 21.74
N VAL A 235 10.40 15.94 20.72
CA VAL A 235 11.61 15.19 20.44
C VAL A 235 12.49 16.05 19.56
N THR A 236 13.70 16.35 19.99
CA THR A 236 14.66 17.17 19.23
C THR A 236 16.05 16.59 19.35
N GLY A 237 16.99 17.00 18.49
CA GLY A 237 18.39 16.59 18.57
C GLY A 237 18.72 15.30 17.83
N TRP A 238 17.81 14.82 16.99
CA TRP A 238 18.14 13.83 15.96
C TRP A 238 18.97 14.50 14.86
N ARG A 239 19.92 13.77 14.28
CA ARG A 239 20.66 14.22 13.09
C ARG A 239 19.78 14.02 11.84
N PRO A 240 19.41 15.10 11.14
CA PRO A 240 18.64 14.96 9.91
C PRO A 240 19.42 14.18 8.85
N VAL A 241 18.72 13.32 8.11
CA VAL A 241 19.27 12.56 6.99
C VAL A 241 18.61 12.96 5.67
N GLN A 242 19.29 12.64 4.57
CA GLN A 242 18.77 12.93 3.23
C GLN A 242 17.45 12.17 2.97
N PRO A 243 16.53 12.72 2.16
CA PRO A 243 15.20 12.12 1.92
C PRO A 243 15.21 10.64 1.50
N LEU A 244 16.16 10.24 0.65
CA LEU A 244 16.30 8.84 0.24
C LEU A 244 16.72 7.93 1.40
N GLU A 245 17.57 8.41 2.31
CA GLU A 245 17.97 7.67 3.50
C GLU A 245 16.82 7.59 4.51
N ALA A 246 16.07 8.68 4.71
CA ALA A 246 14.85 8.66 5.51
C ALA A 246 13.85 7.61 5.01
N ALA A 247 13.61 7.56 3.69
CA ALA A 247 12.77 6.53 3.08
C ALA A 247 13.30 5.11 3.34
N ARG A 248 14.61 4.87 3.20
CA ARG A 248 15.22 3.56 3.48
C ARG A 248 15.01 3.12 4.93
N ARG A 249 15.19 4.03 5.89
CA ARG A 249 14.94 3.76 7.32
C ARG A 249 13.48 3.43 7.59
N ILE A 250 12.55 4.19 7.02
CA ILE A 250 11.11 3.93 7.12
C ILE A 250 10.75 2.55 6.57
N ILE A 251 11.23 2.21 5.37
CA ILE A 251 10.96 0.90 4.74
C ILE A 251 11.52 -0.25 5.59
N ALA A 252 12.67 -0.05 6.22
CA ALA A 252 13.29 -1.06 7.08
C ALA A 252 12.59 -1.21 8.44
N GLY A 253 11.98 -0.13 8.95
CA GLY A 253 11.47 -0.04 10.31
C GLY A 253 9.95 -0.05 10.47
N VAL A 254 9.17 0.01 9.39
CA VAL A 254 7.71 0.00 9.44
C VAL A 254 7.18 -1.35 8.98
N ASP A 255 6.73 -2.16 9.95
CA ASP A 255 6.10 -3.46 9.72
C ASP A 255 4.57 -3.40 9.89
N GLY A 256 3.86 -4.17 9.06
CA GLY A 256 2.42 -4.37 9.18
C GLY A 256 2.02 -5.83 8.99
N CYS A 257 0.89 -6.22 9.57
CA CYS A 257 0.24 -7.50 9.33
C CYS A 257 -1.27 -7.31 9.21
N GLU A 258 -1.90 -7.98 8.25
CA GLU A 258 -3.34 -7.93 8.05
C GLU A 258 -3.87 -9.30 7.60
N LEU A 259 -5.06 -9.66 8.08
CA LEU A 259 -5.71 -10.94 7.78
C LEU A 259 -6.31 -10.95 6.38
N ASP A 260 -7.02 -9.88 5.97
CA ASP A 260 -7.65 -9.77 4.65
C ASP A 260 -6.61 -9.40 3.58
N PRO A 261 -6.35 -10.28 2.59
CA PRO A 261 -5.31 -10.03 1.60
C PRO A 261 -5.49 -8.73 0.81
N LEU A 262 -6.71 -8.42 0.37
CA LEU A 262 -7.00 -7.19 -0.38
C LEU A 262 -6.66 -5.95 0.46
N THR A 263 -7.05 -5.97 1.72
CA THR A 263 -6.78 -4.90 2.69
C THR A 263 -5.28 -4.69 2.88
N ALA A 264 -4.50 -5.77 3.00
CA ALA A 264 -3.04 -5.72 3.05
C ALA A 264 -2.42 -5.12 1.76
N ALA A 265 -2.93 -5.51 0.58
CA ALA A 265 -2.48 -4.95 -0.70
C ALA A 265 -2.78 -3.45 -0.83
N VAL A 266 -3.94 -3.00 -0.36
CA VAL A 266 -4.29 -1.57 -0.29
C VAL A 266 -3.34 -0.82 0.64
N ALA A 267 -3.01 -1.38 1.80
CA ALA A 267 -2.04 -0.79 2.71
C ALA A 267 -0.67 -0.61 2.04
N ARG A 268 -0.19 -1.62 1.29
CA ARG A 268 1.05 -1.52 0.50
C ARG A 268 0.98 -0.43 -0.54
N LEU A 269 -0.10 -0.36 -1.32
CA LEU A 269 -0.30 0.69 -2.32
C LEU A 269 -0.22 2.07 -1.68
N ARG A 270 -0.93 2.30 -0.58
CA ARG A 270 -0.94 3.59 0.11
C ARG A 270 0.43 3.97 0.67
N VAL A 271 1.17 3.03 1.25
CA VAL A 271 2.53 3.29 1.77
C VAL A 271 3.48 3.64 0.63
N VAL A 272 3.42 2.92 -0.50
CA VAL A 272 4.22 3.23 -1.70
C VAL A 272 3.93 4.65 -2.18
N VAL A 273 2.65 4.99 -2.36
CA VAL A 273 2.23 6.30 -2.82
C VAL A 273 2.68 7.38 -1.86
N ARG A 274 2.54 7.19 -0.55
CA ARG A 274 2.90 8.21 0.42
C ARG A 274 4.41 8.46 0.49
N ILE A 275 5.22 7.40 0.49
CA ILE A 275 6.69 7.54 0.44
C ILE A 275 7.12 8.19 -0.88
N GLY A 276 6.53 7.81 -2.01
CA GLY A 276 6.78 8.42 -3.30
C GLY A 276 6.45 9.91 -3.34
N ASP A 277 5.29 10.30 -2.79
CA ASP A 277 4.88 11.69 -2.67
C ASP A 277 5.81 12.51 -1.76
N LEU A 278 6.25 11.95 -0.62
CA LEU A 278 7.23 12.59 0.27
C LEU A 278 8.59 12.79 -0.43
N LEU A 279 9.07 11.79 -1.14
CA LEU A 279 10.30 11.88 -1.94
C LEU A 279 10.19 12.93 -3.03
N HIS A 280 9.04 13.01 -3.70
CA HIS A 280 8.79 14.00 -4.74
C HIS A 280 8.75 15.42 -4.16
N GLN A 281 8.04 15.63 -3.05
CA GLN A 281 7.96 16.92 -2.35
C GLN A 281 9.34 17.40 -1.88
N ALA A 282 10.21 16.48 -1.45
CA ALA A 282 11.58 16.79 -1.08
C ALA A 282 12.56 16.92 -2.27
N GLY A 283 12.07 16.83 -3.52
CA GLY A 283 12.89 16.95 -4.73
C GLY A 283 13.82 15.76 -5.01
N ALA A 284 13.67 14.65 -4.26
CA ALA A 284 14.51 13.47 -4.42
C ALA A 284 14.13 12.63 -5.66
N ILE A 285 12.89 12.76 -6.14
CA ILE A 285 12.43 12.17 -7.41
C ILE A 285 11.63 13.19 -8.22
N ARG A 286 11.70 13.08 -9.56
CA ARG A 286 11.03 14.04 -10.47
C ARG A 286 9.52 13.88 -10.56
N SER A 287 9.02 12.68 -10.29
CA SER A 287 7.61 12.33 -10.47
C SER A 287 7.17 11.38 -9.37
N ARG A 288 5.93 11.57 -8.91
CA ARG A 288 5.25 10.69 -7.94
C ARG A 288 4.43 9.58 -8.61
N ARG A 289 4.51 9.42 -9.94
CA ARG A 289 3.83 8.32 -10.65
C ARG A 289 4.31 6.97 -10.13
N LEU A 290 3.42 5.99 -10.07
CA LEU A 290 3.74 4.64 -9.55
C LEU A 290 4.91 3.99 -10.30
N ASP A 291 5.02 4.22 -11.60
CA ASP A 291 6.12 3.72 -12.46
C ASP A 291 7.47 4.43 -12.26
N ALA A 292 7.47 5.57 -11.57
CA ALA A 292 8.65 6.41 -11.31
C ALA A 292 9.14 6.33 -9.85
N ILE A 293 8.32 5.81 -8.92
CA ILE A 293 8.71 5.61 -7.53
C ILE A 293 9.80 4.52 -7.45
N PRO A 294 10.87 4.72 -6.66
CA PRO A 294 11.92 3.71 -6.49
C PRO A 294 11.35 2.35 -6.06
N ALA A 295 11.81 1.27 -6.67
CA ALA A 295 11.32 -0.07 -6.38
C ALA A 295 11.72 -0.54 -4.96
N PHE A 296 10.82 -0.37 -4.00
CA PHE A 296 10.89 -0.97 -2.67
C PHE A 296 9.61 -1.74 -2.38
N VAL A 297 9.63 -2.60 -1.37
CA VAL A 297 8.45 -3.37 -0.94
C VAL A 297 8.21 -3.09 0.54
N PRO A 298 7.11 -2.39 0.91
CA PRO A 298 6.72 -2.25 2.31
C PRO A 298 6.58 -3.60 2.99
N ARG A 299 7.08 -3.72 4.23
CA ARG A 299 7.06 -4.97 5.00
C ARG A 299 5.69 -5.20 5.64
N ILE A 300 4.68 -5.41 4.80
CA ILE A 300 3.31 -5.68 5.20
C ILE A 300 2.98 -7.12 4.84
N ALA A 301 2.73 -7.98 5.82
CA ALA A 301 2.41 -9.38 5.63
C ALA A 301 0.89 -9.62 5.55
N VAL A 302 0.50 -10.65 4.79
CA VAL A 302 -0.81 -11.27 4.97
C VAL A 302 -0.64 -12.35 6.03
N GLY A 303 -1.36 -12.21 7.14
CA GLY A 303 -1.09 -13.00 8.33
C GLY A 303 -2.18 -12.85 9.38
N ASP A 304 -2.35 -13.87 10.20
CA ASP A 304 -3.16 -13.82 11.40
C ASP A 304 -2.19 -13.85 12.57
N SER A 305 -1.92 -12.67 13.13
CA SER A 305 -1.01 -12.53 14.26
C SER A 305 -1.47 -13.32 15.48
N LEU A 306 -2.75 -13.68 15.59
CA LEU A 306 -3.27 -14.50 16.68
C LEU A 306 -2.93 -16.00 16.55
N LEU A 307 -2.58 -16.46 15.34
CA LEU A 307 -2.22 -17.86 15.06
C LEU A 307 -0.72 -18.14 15.15
N LEU A 308 0.10 -17.10 15.34
CA LEU A 308 1.55 -17.24 15.49
C LEU A 308 1.89 -18.23 16.62
N GLY A 309 2.59 -19.32 16.28
CA GLY A 309 2.97 -20.37 17.23
C GLY A 309 1.85 -21.31 17.68
N LYS A 310 0.60 -21.11 17.25
CA LYS A 310 -0.56 -21.95 17.63
C LYS A 310 -0.97 -22.96 16.58
N VAL A 311 -0.69 -22.67 15.31
CA VAL A 311 -1.06 -23.52 14.17
C VAL A 311 0.18 -23.76 13.31
N SER A 312 0.44 -25.01 12.95
CA SER A 312 1.53 -25.34 12.03
C SER A 312 1.23 -24.81 10.63
N LYS A 313 2.28 -24.58 9.82
CA LYS A 313 2.11 -24.15 8.43
C LYS A 313 1.30 -25.17 7.64
N GLU A 314 1.51 -26.46 7.91
CA GLU A 314 0.82 -27.59 7.30
C GLU A 314 -0.68 -27.59 7.66
N GLU A 315 -1.01 -27.36 8.93
CA GLU A 315 -2.39 -27.31 9.39
C GLU A 315 -3.14 -26.08 8.86
N TYR A 316 -2.49 -24.91 8.84
CA TYR A 316 -3.07 -23.72 8.23
C TYR A 316 -3.30 -23.94 6.72
N ALA A 317 -2.34 -24.57 6.02
CA ALA A 317 -2.49 -24.90 4.60
C ALA A 317 -3.62 -25.87 4.31
N ARG A 318 -3.87 -26.83 5.20
CA ARG A 318 -5.02 -27.74 5.09
C ARG A 318 -6.36 -27.00 5.19
N LEU A 319 -6.48 -26.03 6.11
CA LEU A 319 -7.72 -25.30 6.36
C LEU A 319 -7.93 -24.15 5.37
N HIS A 320 -6.85 -23.51 4.92
CA HIS A 320 -6.86 -22.32 4.07
C HIS A 320 -5.92 -22.46 2.87
N PRO A 321 -6.16 -23.44 1.96
CA PRO A 321 -5.21 -23.79 0.90
C PRO A 321 -4.88 -22.62 -0.04
N ARG A 322 -5.84 -21.72 -0.29
CA ARG A 322 -5.62 -20.52 -1.11
C ARG A 322 -4.79 -19.44 -0.43
N LEU A 323 -4.87 -19.33 0.90
CA LEU A 323 -4.15 -18.30 1.65
C LEU A 323 -2.74 -18.76 2.00
N ALA A 324 -2.52 -20.05 2.20
CA ALA A 324 -1.24 -20.60 2.64
C ALA A 324 -0.04 -20.31 1.74
N GLU A 325 -0.26 -19.97 0.47
CA GLU A 325 0.80 -19.55 -0.45
C GLU A 325 1.25 -18.10 -0.27
N ILE A 326 0.39 -17.25 0.29
CA ILE A 326 0.65 -15.82 0.53
C ILE A 326 0.76 -15.48 2.02
N TYR A 327 0.30 -16.40 2.87
CA TYR A 327 0.25 -16.27 4.31
C TYR A 327 1.60 -16.58 4.92
N ASN A 328 2.08 -15.69 5.80
CA ASN A 328 3.25 -15.92 6.62
C ASN A 328 2.81 -16.34 8.03
N PRO A 329 2.87 -17.63 8.41
CA PRO A 329 2.52 -18.08 9.76
C PRO A 329 3.52 -17.62 10.83
N GLY A 330 4.62 -16.99 10.43
CA GLY A 330 5.78 -16.73 11.27
C GLY A 330 6.52 -18.01 11.65
N PRO A 331 7.65 -17.89 12.38
CA PRO A 331 8.34 -19.06 12.90
C PRO A 331 7.47 -19.77 13.95
N ILE A 332 7.47 -21.11 13.94
CA ILE A 332 7.03 -21.88 15.11
C ILE A 332 8.05 -21.59 16.19
N TYR A 333 7.67 -20.81 17.21
CA TYR A 333 8.39 -20.84 18.47
C TYR A 333 8.13 -22.21 19.08
N VAL A 334 8.99 -23.18 18.78
CA VAL A 334 9.11 -24.36 19.63
C VAL A 334 9.58 -23.84 20.98
N ASP A 335 8.70 -23.92 21.98
CA ASP A 335 8.92 -23.45 23.34
C ASP A 335 10.36 -23.74 23.79
N ALA A 336 11.18 -22.69 23.86
CA ALA A 336 12.50 -22.79 24.46
C ALA A 336 12.42 -23.08 25.98
N GLU A 337 11.22 -22.99 26.57
CA GLU A 337 10.95 -23.32 27.98
C GLU A 337 10.53 -24.77 28.20
N ALA A 338 10.13 -25.52 27.16
CA ALA A 338 9.92 -26.98 27.28
C ALA A 338 11.24 -27.78 27.20
N ALA A 339 12.35 -27.13 26.80
CA ALA A 339 13.69 -27.73 26.75
C ALA A 339 14.55 -27.46 28.00
N ALA A 340 14.00 -26.81 29.02
CA ALA A 340 14.68 -26.55 30.29
C ALA A 340 14.52 -27.71 31.29
N GLU A 341 14.78 -28.95 30.85
CA GLU A 341 15.09 -30.01 31.80
C GLU A 341 16.48 -29.72 32.39
N GLN A 342 16.55 -29.48 33.69
CA GLN A 342 17.76 -29.03 34.40
C GLN A 342 18.99 -29.87 34.03
N PRO A 343 20.02 -29.33 33.36
CA PRO A 343 21.18 -30.13 33.01
C PRO A 343 22.08 -30.24 34.23
N LYS A 344 22.17 -31.47 34.75
CA LYS A 344 23.21 -31.91 35.70
C LYS A 344 24.60 -31.54 35.16
N LYS A 345 25.43 -31.00 36.06
CA LYS A 345 26.80 -30.51 35.87
C LYS A 345 27.62 -31.39 34.92
N THR A 346 28.01 -30.87 33.76
CA THR A 346 29.14 -31.41 32.99
C THR A 346 30.04 -30.32 32.40
N THR A 347 31.32 -30.66 32.34
CA THR A 347 32.48 -29.77 32.47
C THR A 347 32.81 -28.87 31.27
N ARG A 348 33.52 -27.77 31.59
CA ARG A 348 34.02 -26.65 30.77
C ARG A 348 34.69 -26.97 29.42
N ARG A 349 35.01 -28.24 29.12
CA ARG A 349 35.67 -28.66 27.86
C ARG A 349 34.70 -28.85 26.68
N ALA A 350 33.42 -29.14 26.92
CA ALA A 350 32.42 -29.33 25.85
C ALA A 350 31.99 -28.01 25.17
N LYS A 351 31.79 -26.94 25.95
CA LYS A 351 31.36 -25.62 25.45
C LYS A 351 32.31 -24.96 24.42
N LYS A 352 33.60 -25.32 24.40
CA LYS A 352 34.57 -24.74 23.46
C LYS A 352 34.54 -25.40 22.07
N LYS A 353 34.04 -26.65 21.97
CA LYS A 353 33.92 -27.38 20.70
C LYS A 353 32.65 -26.98 19.94
N GLU A 354 31.52 -26.79 20.64
CA GLU A 354 30.25 -26.32 20.04
C GLU A 354 30.32 -24.88 19.52
N LYS A 355 30.97 -23.96 20.24
CA LYS A 355 31.07 -22.55 19.81
C LYS A 355 31.86 -22.38 18.50
N LYS A 356 32.83 -23.27 18.23
CA LYS A 356 33.57 -23.30 16.96
C LYS A 356 32.78 -23.93 15.81
N ALA A 357 31.88 -24.87 16.09
CA ALA A 357 31.01 -25.48 15.09
C ALA A 357 29.89 -24.53 14.65
N ALA A 358 29.24 -23.85 15.60
CA ALA A 358 28.17 -22.88 15.33
C ALA A 358 28.68 -21.69 14.49
N ALA A 359 29.85 -21.12 14.82
CA ALA A 359 30.44 -20.04 14.04
C ALA A 359 30.79 -20.43 12.59
N LYS A 360 31.10 -21.70 12.34
CA LYS A 360 31.40 -22.22 10.99
C LYS A 360 30.13 -22.41 10.16
N THR A 361 29.02 -22.78 10.79
CA THR A 361 27.71 -22.93 10.15
C THR A 361 27.10 -21.58 9.78
N THR A 362 27.11 -20.60 10.70
CA THR A 362 26.58 -19.24 10.42
C THR A 362 27.34 -18.54 9.30
N LYS A 363 28.67 -18.69 9.23
CA LYS A 363 29.48 -18.11 8.16
C LYS A 363 29.23 -18.76 6.79
N ARG A 364 28.77 -20.02 6.75
CA ARG A 364 28.45 -20.75 5.52
C ARG A 364 27.09 -20.36 4.95
N VAL A 365 26.10 -20.10 5.81
CA VAL A 365 24.76 -19.64 5.41
C VAL A 365 24.81 -18.21 4.86
N LEU A 366 25.52 -17.30 5.54
CA LEU A 366 25.70 -15.92 5.07
C LEU A 366 26.45 -15.82 3.72
N LEU A 367 27.38 -16.74 3.44
CA LEU A 367 28.06 -16.79 2.14
C LEU A 367 27.14 -17.32 1.02
N GLN A 368 26.25 -18.27 1.32
CA GLN A 368 25.31 -18.80 0.33
C GLN A 368 24.25 -17.77 -0.06
N ASP A 369 23.75 -16.98 0.90
CA ASP A 369 22.75 -15.94 0.62
C ASP A 369 23.35 -14.76 -0.17
N SER A 370 24.61 -14.40 0.09
CA SER A 370 25.34 -13.39 -0.68
C SER A 370 25.54 -13.80 -2.14
N LEU A 371 25.88 -15.07 -2.40
CA LEU A 371 26.06 -15.59 -3.77
C LEU A 371 24.73 -15.69 -4.53
N LEU A 372 23.64 -16.07 -3.85
CA LEU A 372 22.30 -16.10 -4.44
C LEU A 372 21.82 -14.69 -4.82
N HIS A 373 22.12 -13.70 -3.98
CA HIS A 373 21.74 -12.31 -4.21
C HIS A 373 22.46 -11.71 -5.43
N GLU A 374 23.77 -11.95 -5.56
CA GLU A 374 24.55 -11.51 -6.73
C GLU A 374 24.07 -12.17 -8.04
N GLU A 375 23.73 -13.46 -8.00
CA GLU A 375 23.24 -14.18 -9.18
C GLU A 375 21.87 -13.67 -9.65
N ILE A 376 21.00 -13.29 -8.71
CA ILE A 376 19.69 -12.66 -9.00
C ILE A 376 19.88 -11.27 -9.62
N ILE A 377 20.77 -10.44 -9.07
CA ILE A 377 21.08 -9.11 -9.62
C ILE A 377 21.63 -9.22 -11.05
N ALA A 378 22.57 -10.14 -11.29
CA ALA A 378 23.13 -10.37 -12.62
C ALA A 378 22.07 -10.80 -13.65
N ARG A 379 21.11 -11.66 -13.25
CA ARG A 379 19.98 -12.06 -14.11
C ARG A 379 19.06 -10.89 -14.44
N ILE A 380 18.76 -10.02 -13.46
CA ILE A 380 17.92 -8.83 -13.66
C ILE A 380 18.60 -7.86 -14.63
N GLN A 381 19.89 -7.58 -14.44
CA GLN A 381 20.66 -6.68 -15.31
C GLN A 381 20.77 -7.21 -16.74
N THR A 382 20.97 -8.52 -16.91
CA THR A 382 21.00 -9.18 -18.24
C THR A 382 19.65 -9.09 -18.96
N LYS A 383 18.53 -9.24 -18.22
CA LYS A 383 17.17 -9.11 -18.75
C LYS A 383 16.87 -7.65 -19.17
N ALA A 384 17.33 -6.68 -18.38
CA ALA A 384 17.22 -5.25 -18.70
C ALA A 384 18.05 -4.86 -19.94
N ALA A 385 19.27 -5.36 -20.07
CA ALA A 385 20.12 -5.13 -21.24
C ALA A 385 19.55 -5.72 -22.54
N ARG A 386 18.95 -6.92 -22.47
CA ARG A 386 18.22 -7.53 -23.60
C ARG A 386 16.98 -6.74 -24.00
N ARG A 387 16.25 -6.15 -23.04
CA ARG A 387 15.12 -5.26 -23.32
C ARG A 387 15.56 -3.96 -24.00
N ARG A 388 16.68 -3.37 -23.57
CA ARG A 388 17.26 -2.17 -24.22
C ARG A 388 17.72 -2.43 -25.65
N LYS A 389 18.30 -3.60 -25.95
CA LYS A 389 18.68 -3.99 -27.32
C LYS A 389 17.51 -4.30 -28.26
N LYS A 390 16.31 -4.59 -27.72
CA LYS A 390 15.08 -4.85 -28.49
C LYS A 390 14.20 -3.62 -28.70
N ALA A 391 14.48 -2.51 -28.01
CA ALA A 391 13.77 -1.26 -28.23
C ALA A 391 14.33 -0.56 -29.48
N ALA A 392 13.49 -0.37 -30.50
CA ALA A 392 13.86 0.45 -31.65
C ALA A 392 14.11 1.90 -31.19
N PRO A 393 15.10 2.62 -31.75
CA PRO A 393 15.31 4.02 -31.42
C PRO A 393 14.06 4.83 -31.79
N LEU A 394 13.61 5.68 -30.86
CA LEU A 394 12.52 6.62 -31.11
C LEU A 394 12.90 7.54 -32.29
N PRO A 395 11.96 7.86 -33.20
CA PRO A 395 12.22 8.83 -34.25
C PRO A 395 12.54 10.20 -33.63
N PRO A 396 13.40 11.01 -34.27
CA PRO A 396 13.73 12.33 -33.78
C PRO A 396 12.48 13.20 -33.71
N ARG A 397 12.33 13.88 -32.57
CA ARG A 397 11.23 14.80 -32.29
C ARG A 397 11.29 15.95 -33.31
N PRO A 398 10.18 16.36 -33.96
CA PRO A 398 10.18 17.50 -34.87
C PRO A 398 10.61 18.76 -34.11
N ALA A 399 11.49 19.55 -34.72
CA ALA A 399 11.97 20.80 -34.17
C ALA A 399 10.79 21.76 -34.00
N THR A 400 10.49 22.13 -32.75
CA THR A 400 9.61 23.26 -32.44
C THR A 400 10.31 24.54 -32.87
N ALA A 401 9.75 25.24 -33.84
CA ALA A 401 10.16 26.59 -34.21
C ALA A 401 10.08 27.51 -32.97
N PRO A 402 11.03 28.43 -32.78
CA PRO A 402 10.99 29.37 -31.67
C PRO A 402 9.81 30.33 -31.85
N THR A 403 8.89 30.31 -30.89
CA THR A 403 7.85 31.33 -30.74
C THR A 403 8.54 32.63 -30.32
N GLU A 404 8.58 33.63 -31.20
CA GLU A 404 8.98 34.99 -30.86
C GLU A 404 8.04 35.55 -29.78
N GLN A 405 8.59 35.85 -28.61
CA GLN A 405 7.97 36.77 -27.66
C GLN A 405 8.48 38.18 -27.97
N PRO A 406 7.61 39.18 -28.16
CA PRO A 406 8.04 40.56 -28.33
C PRO A 406 8.54 41.13 -27.00
N GLY A 407 9.71 41.75 -27.05
CA GLY A 407 10.43 42.30 -25.91
C GLY A 407 9.73 43.48 -25.25
N LEU A 408 9.89 43.57 -23.93
CA LEU A 408 9.52 44.70 -23.10
C LEU A 408 10.70 45.01 -22.19
N PHE A 409 11.38 46.13 -22.48
CA PHE A 409 12.24 47.02 -21.67
C PHE A 409 13.07 47.78 -22.73
N GLY A 410 13.04 49.09 -22.93
CA GLY A 410 12.44 50.24 -22.27
C GLY A 410 13.26 51.44 -22.75
N GLU A 411 12.62 52.52 -23.16
CA GLU A 411 13.27 53.84 -23.31
C GLU A 411 12.46 54.86 -22.53
N GLU A 412 13.12 55.49 -21.56
CA GLU A 412 12.69 56.73 -20.93
C GLU A 412 12.80 57.89 -21.92
N VAL A 413 11.95 58.90 -21.76
CA VAL A 413 12.32 60.32 -21.49
C VAL A 413 11.18 61.23 -21.98
N ALA A 414 10.43 61.78 -21.01
CA ALA A 414 9.87 63.14 -20.90
C ALA A 414 8.63 63.14 -20.00
#